data_AF-A0A1X1Q5C9-F1
#
_entry.id   AF-A0A1X1Q5C9-F1
#
_cell.length_a   1.000
_cell.length_b   1.000
_cell.length_c   1.000
_cell.angle_alpha   90.00
_cell.angle_beta   90.00
_cell.angle_gamma   90.00
#
_symmetry.space_group_name_H-M   'P 1'
#
loop_
_entity.id
_entity.type
_entity.pdbx_description
1 polymer ?
#
loop_
_entity_poly.entity_id
_entity_poly.type
_entity_poly.pdbx_seq_one_letter_code
_entity_poly.pdbx_strand_id
1 'polypeptide(L)' 'MFECTKRNGKKRFCKFLKVQFQEPEEKPQTKAENISYNTPTLSAKAIYRTADGVSYRQADEEAGYVEETANEWYTTV' A
#
# COMPACT_ATOMS: atom_id res chain seq x y z
N MET A 1 -3.40 0.93 1.53
CA MET A 1 -4.22 -0.25 1.87
C MET A 1 -4.69 -0.85 0.57
N PHE A 2 -4.61 -2.16 0.40
CA PHE A 2 -4.92 -2.81 -0.88
C PHE A 2 -5.40 -4.25 -0.69
N GLU A 3 -6.09 -4.75 -1.71
CA GLU A 3 -6.49 -6.15 -1.85
C GLU A 3 -5.60 -6.82 -2.89
N CYS A 4 -5.21 -8.06 -2.62
CA CYS A 4 -4.50 -8.90 -3.57
C CYS A 4 -5.28 -10.19 -3.78
N THR A 5 -5.63 -10.48 -5.03
CA THR A 5 -6.22 -11.76 -5.40
C THR A 5 -5.12 -12.80 -5.48
N LYS A 6 -5.22 -13.83 -4.65
CA LYS A 6 -4.31 -14.97 -4.68
C LYS A 6 -4.62 -15.87 -5.88
N ARG A 7 -3.67 -16.75 -6.21
CA ARG A 7 -3.83 -17.77 -7.25
C ARG A 7 -5.02 -18.72 -7.02
N ASN A 8 -5.47 -18.87 -5.77
CA ASN A 8 -6.64 -19.68 -5.40
C ASN A 8 -7.98 -18.91 -5.51
N GLY A 9 -7.98 -17.71 -6.08
CA GLY A 9 -9.19 -16.88 -6.24
C GLY A 9 -9.63 -16.15 -4.97
N LYS A 10 -9.03 -16.45 -3.81
CA LYS A 10 -9.33 -15.79 -2.54
C LYS A 10 -8.61 -14.45 -2.43
N LYS A 11 -9.18 -13.54 -1.65
CA LYS A 11 -8.59 -12.22 -1.40
C LYS A 11 -7.71 -12.22 -0.16
N ARG A 12 -6.61 -11.47 -0.25
CA ARG A 12 -5.79 -11.06 0.88
C ARG A 12 -5.87 -9.56 1.03
N PHE A 13 -6.18 -9.13 2.24
CA PHE A 13 -6.32 -7.74 2.60
C PHE A 13 -5.05 -7.27 3.30
N CYS A 14 -4.39 -6.25 2.77
CA CYS A 14 -3.11 -5.73 3.25
C CYS A 14 -3.24 -4.25 3.64
N LYS A 15 -2.85 -3.92 4.86
CA LYS A 15 -2.96 -2.55 5.39
C LYS A 15 -1.67 -2.10 6.07
N PHE A 16 -1.08 -1.03 5.54
CA PHE A 16 0.00 -0.30 6.21
C PHE A 16 -0.62 0.75 7.13
N LEU A 17 -0.25 0.69 8.40
CA LEU A 17 -0.84 1.49 9.47
C LEU A 17 -0.18 2.85 9.65
N LYS A 18 1.10 2.96 9.28
CA LYS A 18 1.88 4.20 9.26
C LYS A 18 2.94 4.10 8.16
N VAL A 19 2.96 5.09 7.30
CA VAL A 19 3.90 5.18 6.18
C VAL A 19 4.59 6.53 6.22
N GLN A 20 5.88 6.54 5.92
CA GLN A 20 6.67 7.74 5.72
C GLN A 20 6.96 7.84 4.23
N PHE A 21 6.41 8.88 3.59
CA PHE A 21 6.66 9.16 2.19
C PHE A 21 7.99 9.88 2.03
N GLN A 22 8.68 9.57 0.94
CA GLN A 22 9.81 10.34 0.45
C GLN A 22 9.30 11.30 -0.63
N GLU A 23 9.99 12.43 -0.79
CA GLU A 23 9.70 13.36 -1.87
C GLU A 23 9.78 12.64 -3.24
N PRO A 24 8.85 12.93 -4.16
CA PRO A 24 8.88 12.35 -5.50
C PRO A 24 10.18 12.69 -6.22
N GLU A 25 10.80 11.71 -6.86
CA GLU A 25 11.94 11.96 -7.72
C GLU A 25 11.45 12.40 -9.10
N GLU A 26 11.61 13.68 -9.41
CA GLU A 26 11.33 14.24 -10.73
C GLU A 26 12.65 14.51 -11.47
N LYS A 27 12.80 13.88 -12.64
CA LYS A 27 13.91 14.15 -13.56
C LYS A 27 13.37 14.91 -14.77
N PRO A 28 13.21 16.24 -14.71
CA PRO A 28 12.75 17.01 -15.86
C PRO A 28 13.80 16.95 -16.98
N GLN A 29 13.40 16.49 -18.17
CA GLN A 29 14.22 16.57 -19.39
C GLN A 29 13.71 17.72 -20.27
N THR A 30 14.61 18.66 -20.61
CA THR A 30 14.23 19.88 -21.35
C THR A 30 14.49 19.79 -22.85
N LYS A 31 15.25 18.80 -23.34
CA LYS A 31 15.39 18.48 -24.77
C LYS A 31 15.80 17.01 -24.96
N ALA A 32 14.97 16.23 -25.65
CA ALA A 32 15.30 14.90 -26.16
C ALA A 32 14.85 14.83 -27.63
N GLU A 33 15.51 14.02 -28.47
CA GLU A 33 15.14 13.82 -29.89
C GLU A 33 13.70 13.29 -30.06
N ASN A 34 13.11 12.72 -29.01
CA ASN A 34 11.73 12.26 -28.94
C ASN A 34 11.06 12.75 -27.64
N ILE A 35 9.72 12.86 -27.66
CA ILE A 35 8.92 13.20 -26.47
C ILE A 35 9.04 12.03 -25.47
N SER A 36 9.71 12.27 -24.33
CA SER A 36 9.77 11.33 -23.21
C SER A 36 8.80 11.77 -22.12
N TYR A 37 7.90 10.86 -21.71
CA TYR A 37 7.03 11.07 -20.56
C TYR A 37 7.73 10.55 -19.31
N ASN A 38 8.20 11.46 -18.46
CA ASN A 38 8.78 11.08 -17.18
C ASN A 38 7.66 11.00 -16.13
N THR A 39 7.29 9.77 -15.77
CA THR A 39 6.34 9.54 -14.68
C THR A 39 7.08 9.69 -13.36
N PRO A 40 6.72 10.65 -12.49
CA PRO A 40 7.34 10.81 -11.19
C PRO A 40 7.16 9.53 -10.38
N THR A 41 8.23 9.08 -9.72
CA THR A 41 8.18 7.91 -8.85
C THR A 41 8.03 8.37 -7.41
N LEU A 42 6.95 7.94 -6.75
CA LEU A 42 6.72 8.17 -5.32
C LEU A 42 7.16 6.92 -4.54
N SER A 43 8.09 7.11 -3.60
CA SER A 43 8.57 6.04 -2.71
C SER A 43 8.08 6.26 -1.28
N ALA A 44 7.77 5.18 -0.56
CA ALA A 44 7.36 5.25 0.84
C ALA A 44 7.88 4.04 1.63
N LYS A 45 8.15 4.25 2.92
CA LYS A 45 8.55 3.20 3.87
C LYS A 45 7.49 3.02 4.94
N ALA A 46 7.06 1.77 5.16
CA ALA A 46 6.22 1.44 6.30
C ALA A 46 7.03 1.53 7.61
N ILE A 47 6.53 2.26 8.59
CA ILE A 47 7.18 2.47 9.88
C ILE A 47 6.23 2.07 11.02
N TYR A 48 6.79 1.72 12.18
CA TYR A 48 5.99 1.37 13.34
C TYR A 48 5.26 2.59 13.91
N ARG A 49 4.00 2.40 14.31
CA ARG A 49 3.34 3.36 15.20
C ARG A 49 3.96 3.27 16.59
N THR A 50 4.13 4.41 17.23
CA THR A 50 4.63 4.51 18.60
C THR A 50 3.60 4.07 19.64
N ALA A 51 2.31 4.01 19.29
CA ALA A 51 1.23 3.67 20.21
C ALA A 51 1.08 2.15 20.43
N ASP A 52 1.11 1.35 19.36
CA ASP A 52 0.83 -0.09 19.39
C ASP A 52 1.99 -0.94 18.82
N GLY A 53 3.05 -0.31 18.32
CA GLY A 53 4.19 -1.02 17.73
C GLY A 53 3.84 -1.78 16.44
N VAL A 54 2.70 -1.50 15.82
CA VAL A 54 2.27 -2.18 14.58
C VAL A 54 2.46 -1.26 13.38
N SER A 55 3.08 -1.80 12.32
CA SER A 55 3.26 -1.11 11.03
C SER A 55 2.39 -1.67 9.92
N TYR A 56 1.94 -2.92 10.07
CA TYR A 56 1.27 -3.69 9.03
C TYR A 56 0.23 -4.64 9.63
N ARG A 57 -0.95 -4.70 8.99
CA ARG A 57 -1.98 -5.72 9.25
C ARG A 57 -2.28 -6.46 7.95
N GLN A 58 -2.49 -7.77 8.09
CA GLN A 58 -2.98 -8.61 7.02
C GLN A 58 -4.17 -9.43 7.51
N ALA A 59 -5.17 -9.58 6.65
CA ALA A 59 -6.27 -10.51 6.85
C ALA A 59 -6.41 -11.38 5.60
N ASP A 60 -6.68 -12.67 5.80
CA ASP A 60 -6.69 -13.67 4.74
C ASP A 60 -8.00 -14.45 4.79
N GLU A 61 -8.70 -14.53 3.66
CA GLU A 61 -9.93 -15.33 3.49
C GLU A 61 -9.73 -16.84 3.74
N GLU A 62 -8.50 -17.29 3.93
CA GLU A 62 -8.15 -18.69 4.16
C GLU A 62 -7.83 -19.02 5.63
N ALA A 63 -7.46 -18.04 6.44
CA ALA A 63 -7.11 -18.25 7.85
C ALA A 63 -7.39 -16.98 8.67
N GLY A 64 -8.34 -17.06 9.61
CA GLY A 64 -8.71 -15.95 10.49
C GLY A 64 -9.63 -14.90 9.86
N TYR A 65 -10.32 -15.27 8.76
CA TYR A 65 -11.29 -14.41 8.10
C TYR A 65 -12.57 -14.25 8.92
N VAL A 66 -12.93 -13.00 9.21
CA VAL A 66 -14.22 -12.62 9.78
C VAL A 66 -14.81 -11.59 8.83
N GLU A 67 -16.01 -11.84 8.29
CA GLU A 67 -16.65 -10.94 7.31
C GLU A 67 -16.80 -9.50 7.85
N GLU A 68 -17.03 -9.36 9.15
CA GLU A 68 -17.10 -8.06 9.84
C GLU A 68 -15.78 -7.29 9.73
N THR A 69 -14.63 -7.97 9.82
CA THR A 69 -13.31 -7.36 9.66
C THR A 69 -13.07 -6.86 8.23
N ALA A 70 -13.67 -7.48 7.21
CA ALA A 70 -13.58 -7.01 5.82
C ALA A 70 -14.42 -5.74 5.59
N ASN A 71 -15.64 -5.69 6.15
CA ASN A 71 -16.50 -4.51 6.09
C ASN A 71 -15.90 -3.31 6.83
N GLU A 72 -15.26 -3.56 7.98
CA GLU A 72 -14.58 -2.53 8.77
C GLU A 72 -13.15 -2.23 8.32
N TRP A 73 -12.62 -3.01 7.37
CA TRP A 73 -11.22 -2.91 6.95
C TRP A 73 -10.89 -1.48 6.49
N TYR A 74 -11.84 -0.84 5.81
CA TYR A 74 -11.74 0.51 5.25
C TYR A 74 -12.19 1.63 6.18
N THR A 75 -12.90 1.32 7.27
CA THR A 75 -13.45 2.33 8.18
C THR A 75 -12.54 2.61 9.37
N THR A 76 -11.83 1.59 9.86
CA THR A 76 -11.00 1.70 11.07
C THR A 76 -9.58 2.13 10.74
N VAL A 77 -9.04 3.22 11.29
CA VAL A 77 -7.67 3.72 10.98
C VAL A 77 -6.61 3.11 11.89
#